data_AF-A0A4Q3AU92-F1
#
_entry.id   AF-A0A4Q3AU92-F1
#
_cell.length_a   1.000
_cell.length_b   1.000
_cell.length_c   1.000
_cell.angle_alpha   90.00
_cell.angle_beta   90.00
_cell.angle_gamma   90.00
#
_symmetry.space_group_name_H-M   'P 1'
#
loop_
_entity.id
_entity.type
_entity.pdbx_description
1 polymer ?
#
loop_
_entity_poly.entity_id
_entity_poly.type
_entity_poly.pdbx_seq_one_letter_code
_entity_poly.pdbx_strand_id
1 'polypeptide(L)'
;MAITGCGAFQPLVTVVELISKCDAFRGKPINLAGYLGECSVYSCHLYPDPVGMAAADEYMRALSSELKLAVAEKRPASSTSLGPKPRSIGMGGGAEFDRKAAQFQNSYVVISGRVAKATCTGEGGTDRSAGLEPTAIRAMTSAELDPGPI
;
A
#
# COMPACT_ATOMS: atom_id res chain seq x y z
N MET A 1 26.63 32.97 -12.93
CA MET A 1 25.68 32.03 -13.55
C MET A 1 25.10 31.17 -12.43
N ALA A 2 23.87 31.48 -12.00
CA ALA A 2 23.00 30.53 -11.28
C ALA A 2 22.22 29.76 -12.37
N ILE A 3 21.74 28.53 -12.23
CA ILE A 3 21.04 27.91 -11.09
C ILE A 3 21.28 26.39 -11.16
N THR A 4 21.94 25.80 -10.16
CA THR A 4 21.90 24.36 -9.90
C THR A 4 20.54 24.04 -9.29
N GLY A 5 19.54 23.84 -10.14
CA GLY A 5 18.26 23.26 -9.74
C GLY A 5 18.42 21.77 -9.52
N CYS A 6 18.98 21.35 -8.37
CA CYS A 6 18.83 19.98 -7.92
C CYS A 6 17.33 19.73 -7.71
N GLY A 7 16.73 18.91 -8.57
CA GLY A 7 15.35 18.47 -8.41
C GLY A 7 15.15 17.96 -6.99
N ALA A 8 14.18 18.54 -6.28
CA ALA A 8 13.92 18.20 -4.89
C ALA A 8 13.76 16.69 -4.76
N PHE A 9 14.74 16.03 -4.13
CA PHE A 9 14.65 14.63 -3.77
C PHE A 9 13.47 14.50 -2.81
N GLN A 10 12.36 13.92 -3.27
CA GLN A 10 11.25 13.68 -2.36
C GLN A 10 11.68 12.61 -1.36
N PRO A 11 11.56 12.88 -0.05
CA PRO A 11 11.99 11.94 0.96
C PRO A 11 11.27 10.62 0.77
N LEU A 12 11.99 9.52 0.96
CA LEU A 12 11.43 8.18 0.95
C LEU A 12 10.60 8.01 2.22
N VAL A 13 9.31 7.74 2.06
CA VAL A 13 8.34 7.56 3.14
C VAL A 13 8.03 6.08 3.26
N THR A 14 7.91 5.53 4.46
CA THR A 14 7.49 4.13 4.67
C THR A 14 5.96 4.01 4.75
N VAL A 15 5.42 2.81 4.49
CA VAL A 15 3.99 2.52 4.71
C VAL A 15 3.53 2.88 6.13
N VAL A 16 4.34 2.56 7.14
CA VAL A 16 4.03 2.85 8.55
C VAL A 16 3.95 4.35 8.79
N GLU A 17 4.92 5.10 8.29
CA GLU A 17 4.95 6.55 8.44
C GLU A 17 3.77 7.23 7.75
N LEU A 18 3.47 6.84 6.50
CA LEU A 18 2.35 7.39 5.75
C LEU A 18 1.02 7.18 6.49
N ILE A 19 0.78 5.97 6.99
CA ILE A 19 -0.46 5.66 7.72
C ILE A 19 -0.52 6.46 9.03
N SER A 20 0.58 6.53 9.79
CA SER A 20 0.62 7.26 11.07
C SER A 20 0.53 8.78 10.92
N LYS A 21 0.90 9.33 9.76
CA LYS A 21 0.88 10.79 9.47
C LYS A 21 0.00 11.13 8.26
N CYS A 22 -1.10 10.41 8.07
CA CYS A 22 -1.93 10.49 6.86
C CYS A 22 -2.28 11.93 6.43
N ASP A 23 -2.74 12.77 7.35
CA ASP A 23 -3.11 14.16 7.05
C ASP A 23 -1.95 15.00 6.51
N ALA A 24 -0.71 14.69 6.91
CA ALA A 24 0.46 15.39 6.41
C ALA A 24 0.76 15.07 4.94
N PHE A 25 0.26 13.96 4.41
CA PHE A 25 0.58 13.46 3.07
C PHE A 25 -0.59 13.50 2.08
N ARG A 26 -1.85 13.59 2.55
CA ARG A 26 -3.04 13.65 1.68
C ARG A 26 -2.89 14.65 0.53
N GLY A 27 -3.14 14.18 -0.69
CA GLY A 27 -3.06 14.97 -1.92
C GLY A 27 -1.65 15.35 -2.38
N LYS A 28 -0.60 14.98 -1.64
CA LYS A 28 0.79 15.31 -1.95
C LYS A 28 1.47 14.21 -2.76
N PRO A 29 2.41 14.58 -3.64
CA PRO A 29 3.32 13.61 -4.26
C PRO A 29 4.26 13.03 -3.19
N ILE A 30 4.55 11.73 -3.29
CA ILE A 30 5.49 11.01 -2.42
C ILE A 30 6.27 9.93 -3.18
N ASN A 31 7.39 9.51 -2.58
CA ASN A 31 8.03 8.23 -2.85
C ASN A 31 7.75 7.29 -1.69
N LEU A 32 6.99 6.22 -1.92
CA LEU A 32 6.56 5.28 -0.90
C LEU A 32 7.35 3.98 -0.99
N ALA A 33 8.05 3.65 0.10
CA ALA A 33 8.77 2.41 0.33
C ALA A 33 7.86 1.36 0.97
N GLY A 34 7.91 0.13 0.44
CA GLY A 34 7.26 -1.01 1.06
C GLY A 34 7.47 -2.31 0.29
N TYR A 35 6.80 -3.36 0.76
CA TYR A 35 6.74 -4.66 0.11
C TYR A 35 5.48 -4.77 -0.74
N LEU A 36 5.64 -4.99 -2.03
CA LEU A 36 4.53 -5.18 -2.96
C LEU A 36 4.08 -6.64 -2.91
N GLY A 37 2.82 -6.86 -2.53
CA GLY A 37 2.22 -8.19 -2.62
C GLY A 37 1.78 -8.53 -4.05
N GLU A 38 0.77 -9.37 -4.18
CA GLU A 38 0.13 -9.61 -5.46
C GLU A 38 -0.53 -8.33 -6.00
N CYS A 39 -0.31 -8.06 -7.28
CA CYS A 39 -0.82 -6.88 -7.95
C CYS A 39 -1.49 -7.32 -9.26
N SER A 40 -2.82 -7.35 -9.23
CA SER A 40 -3.74 -7.79 -10.27
C SER A 40 -4.81 -6.73 -10.53
N VAL A 41 -5.67 -6.97 -11.52
CA VAL A 41 -6.76 -6.05 -11.91
C VAL A 41 -7.65 -5.65 -10.73
N TYR A 42 -7.80 -6.52 -9.73
CA TYR A 42 -8.72 -6.32 -8.60
C TYR A 42 -8.03 -6.12 -7.24
N SER A 43 -6.72 -6.34 -7.15
CA SER A 43 -5.97 -6.28 -5.89
C SER A 43 -4.57 -5.76 -6.15
N CYS A 44 -4.20 -4.65 -5.53
CA CYS A 44 -2.81 -4.18 -5.49
C CYS A 44 -2.60 -3.49 -4.16
N HIS A 45 -1.80 -4.10 -3.30
CA HIS A 45 -1.53 -3.58 -1.97
C HIS A 45 -0.03 -3.51 -1.71
N LEU A 46 0.36 -2.41 -1.07
CA LEU A 46 1.70 -2.21 -0.54
C LEU A 46 1.67 -2.39 0.99
N TYR A 47 2.61 -3.17 1.49
CA TYR A 47 2.74 -3.53 2.91
C TYR A 47 4.04 -2.95 3.49
N PRO A 48 4.16 -2.82 4.82
CA PRO A 48 5.43 -2.42 5.44
C PRO A 48 6.57 -3.38 5.10
N ASP A 49 6.28 -4.68 5.11
CA ASP A 49 7.24 -5.77 4.97
C ASP A 49 6.50 -7.08 4.61
N PRO A 50 7.23 -8.18 4.30
CA PRO A 50 6.64 -9.49 4.01
C PRO A 50 5.79 -10.07 5.15
N VAL A 51 6.10 -9.73 6.41
CA VAL A 51 5.32 -10.20 7.58
C VAL A 51 3.97 -9.51 7.61
N GLY A 52 3.93 -8.20 7.34
CA GLY A 52 2.71 -7.43 7.19
C GLY A 52 1.82 -7.91 6.04
N MET A 53 2.42 -8.34 4.92
CA MET A 53 1.68 -9.00 3.84
C MET A 53 1.07 -10.33 4.30
N ALA A 54 1.89 -11.21 4.91
CA ALA A 54 1.41 -12.51 5.38
C ALA A 54 0.27 -12.37 6.41
N ALA A 55 0.37 -11.40 7.32
CA ALA A 55 -0.69 -11.09 8.27
C ALA A 55 -1.98 -10.62 7.56
N ALA A 56 -1.85 -9.81 6.50
CA ALA A 56 -3.01 -9.37 5.72
C ALA A 56 -3.70 -10.53 4.99
N ASP A 57 -2.93 -11.46 4.43
CA ASP A 57 -3.48 -12.66 3.80
C ASP A 57 -4.23 -13.54 4.80
N GLU A 58 -3.66 -13.74 5.99
CA GLU A 58 -4.31 -14.46 7.08
C GLU A 58 -5.61 -13.76 7.52
N TYR A 59 -5.57 -12.45 7.70
CA TYR A 59 -6.74 -11.64 8.05
C TYR A 59 -7.86 -11.78 7.00
N MET A 60 -7.52 -11.70 5.70
CA MET A 60 -8.50 -11.83 4.62
C MET A 60 -9.08 -13.24 4.51
N ARG A 61 -8.28 -14.29 4.75
CA ARG A 61 -8.77 -15.68 4.82
C ARG A 61 -9.73 -15.87 5.99
N ALA A 62 -9.40 -15.31 7.16
CA ALA A 62 -10.26 -15.37 8.34
C ALA A 62 -11.57 -14.60 8.11
N LEU A 63 -11.51 -13.40 7.52
CA LEU A 63 -12.68 -12.60 7.16
C LEU A 63 -13.57 -13.32 6.14
N SER A 64 -13.00 -13.94 5.11
CA SER A 64 -13.77 -14.74 4.15
C SER A 64 -14.50 -15.90 4.81
N SER A 65 -13.86 -16.55 5.77
CA SER A 65 -14.46 -17.66 6.53
C SER A 65 -15.61 -17.18 7.42
N GLU A 66 -15.41 -16.07 8.13
CA GLU A 66 -16.43 -15.42 8.95
C GLU A 66 -17.63 -14.96 8.11
N LEU A 67 -17.40 -14.37 6.94
CA LEU A 67 -18.48 -13.99 6.01
C LEU A 67 -19.30 -15.20 5.56
N LYS A 68 -18.65 -16.33 5.23
CA LYS A 68 -19.34 -17.56 4.85
C LYS A 68 -20.21 -18.10 5.98
N LEU A 69 -19.69 -18.13 7.21
CA LEU A 69 -20.44 -18.55 8.39
C LEU A 69 -21.61 -17.62 8.67
N ALA A 70 -21.39 -16.31 8.64
CA ALA A 70 -22.42 -15.31 8.86
C ALA A 70 -23.58 -15.42 7.86
N VAL A 71 -23.28 -15.67 6.58
CA VAL A 71 -24.29 -15.93 5.55
C VAL A 71 -25.06 -17.22 5.84
N ALA A 72 -24.37 -18.31 6.20
CA ALA A 72 -25.01 -19.58 6.53
C ALA A 72 -25.94 -19.46 7.76
N GLU A 73 -25.53 -18.67 8.75
CA GLU A 73 -26.25 -18.43 10.00
C GLU A 73 -27.25 -17.26 9.91
N LYS A 74 -27.35 -16.59 8.75
CA LYS A 74 -28.19 -15.38 8.53
C LYS A 74 -27.97 -14.28 9.56
N ARG A 75 -26.71 -14.11 10.00
CA ARG A 75 -26.28 -13.04 10.91
C ARG A 75 -25.35 -12.07 10.17
N PRO A 76 -25.17 -10.83 10.68
CA PRO A 76 -24.11 -9.97 10.17
C PRO A 76 -22.73 -10.59 10.47
N ALA A 77 -21.80 -10.44 9.51
CA ALA A 77 -20.40 -10.78 9.74
C ALA A 77 -19.78 -9.77 10.70
N SER A 78 -18.93 -10.24 11.61
CA SER A 78 -18.21 -9.37 12.55
C SER A 78 -16.71 -9.55 12.36
N SER A 79 -16.01 -8.48 12.01
CA SER A 79 -14.54 -8.48 11.97
C SER A 79 -13.92 -8.21 13.34
N THR A 80 -14.71 -7.93 14.37
CA THR A 80 -14.22 -7.54 15.70
C THR A 80 -13.42 -8.65 16.38
N SER A 81 -13.74 -9.92 16.10
CA SER A 81 -13.03 -11.10 16.61
C SER A 81 -11.70 -11.38 15.90
N LEU A 82 -11.46 -10.75 14.73
CA LEU A 82 -10.27 -10.98 13.91
C LEU A 82 -9.06 -10.13 14.33
N GLY A 83 -9.24 -9.24 15.31
CA GLY A 83 -8.22 -8.29 15.72
C GLY A 83 -8.06 -7.11 14.75
N PRO A 84 -7.02 -6.28 14.95
CA PRO A 84 -6.79 -5.11 14.11
C PRO A 84 -6.41 -5.55 12.69
N LYS A 85 -7.03 -4.93 11.69
CA LYS A 85 -6.66 -5.16 10.30
C LYS A 85 -5.19 -4.75 10.06
N PRO A 86 -4.38 -5.61 9.41
CA PRO A 86 -3.00 -5.29 9.08
C PRO A 86 -2.87 -4.03 8.21
N ARG A 87 -1.81 -3.26 8.47
CA ARG A 87 -1.52 -2.01 7.75
C ARG A 87 -1.15 -2.31 6.31
N SER A 88 -1.92 -1.76 5.37
CA SER A 88 -1.63 -1.84 3.94
C SER A 88 -2.18 -0.61 3.23
N ILE A 89 -1.65 -0.36 2.03
CA ILE A 89 -2.09 0.74 1.17
C ILE A 89 -2.56 0.16 -0.16
N GLY A 90 -3.84 0.35 -0.47
CA GLY A 90 -4.41 0.03 -1.77
C GLY A 90 -3.93 1.00 -2.85
N MET A 91 -3.62 0.47 -4.03
CA MET A 91 -3.14 1.25 -5.18
C MET A 91 -4.22 1.44 -6.25
N GLY A 92 -4.52 2.70 -6.55
CA GLY A 92 -5.46 3.12 -7.59
C GLY A 92 -4.88 3.12 -9.01
N GLY A 93 -4.06 2.14 -9.35
CA GLY A 93 -3.38 2.08 -10.65
C GLY A 93 -4.35 1.86 -11.83
N GLY A 94 -3.93 2.28 -13.03
CA GLY A 94 -4.56 1.83 -14.27
C GLY A 94 -3.85 0.58 -14.81
N ALA A 95 -4.41 -0.04 -15.86
CA ALA A 95 -3.86 -1.27 -16.47
C ALA A 95 -2.39 -1.14 -16.90
N GLU A 96 -1.91 0.07 -17.22
CA GLU A 96 -0.49 0.30 -17.52
C GLU A 96 0.41 0.14 -16.30
N PHE A 97 0.00 0.68 -15.15
CA PHE A 97 0.75 0.53 -13.91
C PHE A 97 0.74 -0.93 -13.47
N ASP A 98 -0.40 -1.62 -13.56
CA ASP A 98 -0.52 -3.03 -13.20
C ASP A 98 0.48 -3.91 -13.97
N ARG A 99 0.64 -3.67 -15.28
CA ARG A 99 1.66 -4.36 -16.09
C ARG A 99 3.08 -4.09 -15.60
N LYS A 100 3.40 -2.85 -15.24
CA LYS A 100 4.72 -2.50 -14.69
C LYS A 100 4.94 -3.07 -13.29
N ALA A 101 3.88 -3.19 -12.50
CA ALA A 101 3.93 -3.72 -11.14
C ALA A 101 4.01 -5.25 -11.12
N ALA A 102 3.50 -5.95 -12.15
CA ALA A 102 3.52 -7.40 -12.25
C ALA A 102 4.93 -8.01 -12.12
N GLN A 103 5.96 -7.36 -12.67
CA GLN A 103 7.36 -7.79 -12.57
C GLN A 103 7.99 -7.55 -11.18
N PHE A 104 7.33 -6.80 -10.30
CA PHE A 104 7.82 -6.48 -8.95
C PHE A 104 6.97 -7.13 -7.84
N GLN A 105 6.06 -8.03 -8.18
CA GLN A 105 5.27 -8.74 -7.17
C GLN A 105 6.17 -9.51 -6.20
N ASN A 106 5.76 -9.54 -4.93
CA ASN A 106 6.48 -10.19 -3.83
C ASN A 106 7.91 -9.66 -3.65
N SER A 107 8.10 -8.35 -3.82
CA SER A 107 9.41 -7.71 -3.66
C SER A 107 9.32 -6.34 -3.00
N TYR A 108 10.46 -5.85 -2.49
CA TYR A 108 10.58 -4.49 -1.98
C TYR A 108 10.70 -3.49 -3.12
N VAL A 109 9.87 -2.45 -3.05
CA VAL A 109 9.73 -1.46 -4.11
C VAL A 109 9.69 -0.06 -3.55
N VAL A 110 9.96 0.89 -4.44
CA VAL A 110 9.62 2.30 -4.25
C VAL A 110 8.58 2.67 -5.29
N ILE A 111 7.46 3.20 -4.83
CA ILE A 111 6.35 3.64 -5.65
C ILE A 111 6.26 5.16 -5.57
N SER A 112 6.46 5.82 -6.70
CA SER A 112 6.19 7.24 -6.83
C SER A 112 4.73 7.43 -7.21
N GLY A 113 4.08 8.40 -6.57
CA GLY A 113 2.67 8.65 -6.81
C GLY A 113 2.16 9.82 -6.00
N ARG A 114 0.84 9.96 -5.97
CA ARG A 114 0.14 10.95 -5.17
C ARG A 114 -0.77 10.26 -4.17
N VAL A 115 -0.68 10.62 -2.90
CA VAL A 115 -1.60 10.10 -1.89
C VAL A 115 -3.00 10.62 -2.19
N ALA A 116 -4.00 9.75 -2.15
CA ALA A 116 -5.37 10.16 -2.43
C ALA A 116 -5.83 11.22 -1.41
N LYS A 117 -6.70 12.13 -1.86
CA LYS A 117 -7.19 13.22 -1.00
C LYS A 117 -8.09 12.72 0.13
N ALA A 118 -8.83 11.64 -0.11
CA ALA A 118 -9.83 11.12 0.82
C ALA A 118 -9.25 10.15 1.88
N THR A 119 -8.25 9.35 1.50
CA THR A 119 -7.71 8.28 2.35
C THR A 119 -6.23 8.02 2.05
N CYS A 120 -5.50 7.49 3.03
CA CYS A 120 -4.11 7.03 2.84
C CYS A 120 -4.00 5.49 2.79
N THR A 121 -5.07 4.77 3.14
CA THR A 121 -5.09 3.30 3.13
C THR A 121 -5.79 2.74 1.91
N GLY A 122 -6.72 3.50 1.33
CA GLY A 122 -7.61 2.99 0.29
C GLY A 122 -8.83 2.26 0.82
N GLU A 123 -9.11 2.36 2.11
CA GLU A 123 -10.31 1.74 2.70
C GLU A 123 -11.56 2.59 2.44
N GLY A 124 -12.69 1.93 2.10
CA GLY A 124 -14.02 2.54 2.09
C GLY A 124 -14.62 2.91 0.73
N GLY A 125 -14.04 2.52 -0.41
CA GLY A 125 -14.69 2.67 -1.72
C GLY A 125 -14.96 1.33 -2.42
N THR A 126 -15.76 1.41 -3.48
CA THR A 126 -16.40 0.25 -4.13
C THR A 126 -15.57 -0.37 -5.26
N ASP A 127 -14.49 0.28 -5.69
CA ASP A 127 -13.53 -0.24 -6.68
C ASP A 127 -12.22 0.57 -6.61
N ARG A 128 -11.07 -0.12 -6.69
CA ARG A 128 -9.69 0.42 -6.62
C ARG A 128 -9.54 1.66 -5.74
N SER A 129 -10.03 1.56 -4.51
CA SER A 129 -10.03 2.68 -3.57
C SER A 129 -8.60 3.01 -3.22
N ALA A 130 -8.08 4.04 -3.87
CA ALA A 130 -6.67 4.35 -3.85
C ALA A 130 -6.32 4.99 -2.50
N GLY A 131 -5.42 4.39 -1.73
CA GLY A 131 -4.63 5.14 -0.76
C GLY A 131 -3.51 5.90 -1.47
N LEU A 132 -3.03 5.34 -2.58
CA LEU A 132 -2.02 5.93 -3.45
C LEU A 132 -2.45 5.83 -4.92
N GLU A 133 -2.31 6.91 -5.67
CA GLU A 133 -2.41 6.97 -7.13
C GLU A 133 -0.99 6.86 -7.70
N PRO A 134 -0.55 5.66 -8.13
CA PRO A 134 0.83 5.44 -8.51
C PRO A 134 1.11 5.94 -9.94
N THR A 135 2.29 6.51 -10.14
CA THR A 135 2.78 6.96 -11.45
C THR A 135 4.02 6.22 -11.90
N ALA A 136 4.84 5.73 -10.97
CA ALA A 136 6.02 4.94 -11.27
C ALA A 136 6.31 3.91 -10.18
N ILE A 137 7.02 2.85 -10.56
CA ILE A 137 7.49 1.81 -9.66
C ILE A 137 8.92 1.42 -10.05
N ARG A 138 9.74 1.13 -9.05
CA ARG A 138 11.07 0.55 -9.21
C ARG A 138 11.38 -0.39 -8.05
N ALA A 139 12.37 -1.27 -8.26
CA ALA A 139 12.97 -2.01 -7.16
C ALA A 139 13.58 -1.03 -6.14
N MET A 140 13.46 -1.38 -4.87
CA MET A 140 14.19 -0.74 -3.80
C MET A 140 15.67 -1.12 -3.90
N THR A 141 16.58 -0.17 -3.66
CA THR A 141 18.02 -0.43 -3.66
C THR A 141 18.48 -0.99 -2.31
N SER A 142 19.63 -1.67 -2.28
CA SER A 142 20.18 -2.20 -1.02
C SER A 142 20.40 -1.14 0.05
N ALA A 143 20.81 0.07 -0.34
CA ALA A 143 20.98 1.20 0.57
C ALA A 143 19.67 1.74 1.17
N GLU A 144 18.54 1.48 0.51
CA GLU A 144 17.20 1.86 1.01
C GLU A 144 16.58 0.77 1.89
N LEU A 145 17.04 -0.48 1.76
CA LEU A 145 16.61 -1.61 2.60
C LEU A 145 17.29 -1.62 3.98
N ASP A 146 18.53 -1.14 4.04
CA ASP A 146 19.30 -1.00 5.26
C ASP A 146 19.76 0.46 5.39
N PRO A 147 18.95 1.34 6.01
CA PRO A 147 19.28 2.75 6.11
C PRO A 147 20.52 3.04 6.97
N GLY A 148 21.19 2.03 7.53
CA GLY A 148 22.30 2.18 8.45
C GLY A 148 21.88 2.81 9.78
N PRO A 149 22.74 2.77 10.80
CA PRO A 149 22.50 3.52 12.04
C PRO A 149 22.61 5.02 11.76
N ILE A 150 21.54 5.76 12.04
CA ILE A 150 21.54 7.24 12.15
C ILE A 150 22.17 7.63 13.49
#